data_AF-A0A1F2T172-F1
#
_entry.id   AF-A0A1F2T172-F1
#
_cell.length_a   1.000
_cell.length_b   1.000
_cell.length_c   1.000
_cell.angle_alpha   90.00
_cell.angle_beta   90.00
_cell.angle_gamma   90.00
#
_symmetry.space_group_name_H-M   'P 1'
#
loop_
_entity.id
_entity.type
_entity.pdbx_description
1 polymer ?
#
loop_
_entity_poly.entity_id
_entity_poly.type
_entity_poly.pdbx_seq_one_letter_code
_entity_poly.pdbx_strand_id
1 'polypeptide(L)' 'MMKTENLVARIRQARELIAPAIAGSDSPQIETMLRNADMELHLALWHLGEATSLRPEFDHAERGRSDG' A
#
# COMPACT_ATOMS: atom_id res chain seq x y z
N MET A 1 13.76 19.34 -7.81
CA MET A 1 12.38 18.99 -7.42
C MET A 1 11.96 17.78 -8.23
N MET A 2 11.44 16.72 -7.60
CA MET A 2 11.01 15.53 -8.32
C MET A 2 9.71 15.83 -9.08
N LYS A 3 9.54 15.29 -10.30
CA LYS A 3 8.29 15.41 -11.06
C LYS A 3 7.19 14.59 -10.39
N THR A 4 5.95 15.09 -10.41
CA THR A 4 4.78 14.45 -9.80
C THR A 4 4.61 12.99 -10.25
N GLU A 5 4.77 12.70 -11.54
CA GLU A 5 4.68 11.34 -12.10
C GLU A 5 5.71 10.38 -11.49
N ASN A 6 6.93 10.85 -11.23
CA ASN A 6 7.98 10.07 -10.61
C ASN A 6 7.68 9.83 -9.12
N LEU A 7 7.06 10.81 -8.46
CA LEU A 7 6.57 10.65 -7.08
C LEU A 7 5.48 9.59 -6.99
N VAL A 8 4.47 9.66 -7.88
CA VAL A 8 3.39 8.67 -7.97
C VAL A 8 3.95 7.27 -8.19
N ALA A 9 4.87 7.10 -9.14
CA ALA A 9 5.49 5.81 -9.42
C ALA A 9 6.21 5.22 -8.19
N ARG A 10 6.95 6.03 -7.45
CA ARG A 10 7.63 5.61 -6.22
C ARG A 10 6.67 5.24 -5.10
N ILE A 11 5.58 5.99 -4.93
CA ILE A 11 4.57 5.70 -3.91
C ILE A 11 3.87 4.36 -4.23
N ARG A 12 3.51 4.12 -5.50
CA ARG A 12 2.93 2.83 -5.93
C ARG A 12 3.89 1.67 -5.66
N GLN A 13 5.17 1.83 -6.01
CA GLN A 13 6.20 0.82 -5.73
C GLN A 13 6.34 0.54 -4.23
N ALA A 14 6.28 1.57 -3.38
CA ALA A 14 6.34 1.38 -1.93
C ALA A 14 5.15 0.54 -1.41
N ARG A 15 3.94 0.78 -1.90
CA ARG A 15 2.75 -0.02 -1.54
C ARG A 15 2.88 -1.47 -2.00
N GLU A 16 3.42 -1.71 -3.19
CA GLU A 16 3.69 -3.07 -3.71
C GLU A 16 4.70 -3.84 -2.84
N LEU A 17 5.68 -3.16 -2.25
CA LEU A 17 6.67 -3.77 -1.35
C LEU A 17 6.12 -4.02 0.06
N ILE A 18 5.23 -3.15 0.54
CA ILE A 18 4.63 -3.27 1.87
C ILE A 18 3.60 -4.39 1.90
N ALA A 19 2.84 -4.61 0.82
CA ALA A 19 1.83 -5.67 0.73
C ALA A 19 2.33 -7.07 1.18
N PRO A 20 3.41 -7.64 0.61
CA PRO A 20 3.94 -8.93 1.06
C PRO A 20 4.56 -8.87 2.47
N ALA A 21 5.09 -7.71 2.89
CA ALA A 21 5.62 -7.54 4.25
C ALA A 21 4.51 -7.59 5.31
N ILE A 22 3.31 -7.05 5.02
CA ILE A 22 2.13 -7.19 5.87
C ILE A 22 1.74 -8.67 5.98
N ALA A 23 1.64 -9.37 4.84
CA ALA A 23 1.21 -10.76 4.79
C ALA A 23 2.21 -11.73 5.47
N GLY A 24 3.51 -11.42 5.44
CA GLY A 24 4.57 -12.22 6.03
C GLY A 24 5.01 -11.79 7.43
N SER A 25 4.32 -10.86 8.08
CA SER A 25 4.70 -10.36 9.40
C SER A 25 4.16 -11.27 10.52
N ASP A 26 5.05 -11.93 11.25
CA ASP A 26 4.68 -12.74 12.43
C ASP A 26 4.46 -11.90 13.70
N SER A 27 4.81 -10.60 13.67
CA SER A 27 4.61 -9.68 14.78
C SER A 27 3.37 -8.82 14.53
N PRO A 28 2.32 -8.89 15.40
CA PRO A 28 1.13 -8.06 15.25
C PRO A 28 1.42 -6.55 15.29
N GLN A 29 2.45 -6.16 16.05
CA GLN A 29 2.85 -4.75 16.14
C GLN A 29 3.50 -4.28 14.84
N ILE A 30 4.36 -5.10 14.23
CA ILE A 30 4.98 -4.77 12.94
C ILE A 30 3.93 -4.76 11.83
N GLU A 31 3.01 -5.71 11.81
CA GLU A 31 1.89 -5.74 10.87
C GLU A 31 1.06 -4.45 10.96
N THR A 32 0.73 -4.00 12.17
CA THR A 32 0.01 -2.73 12.40
C THR A 32 0.79 -1.53 11.86
N MET A 33 2.10 -1.45 12.10
CA MET A 33 2.94 -0.38 11.59
C MET A 33 2.97 -0.36 10.05
N LEU A 34 3.06 -1.54 9.42
CA LEU A 34 3.07 -1.67 7.97
C LEU A 34 1.72 -1.30 7.34
N ARG A 35 0.59 -1.68 7.97
CA ARG A 35 -0.75 -1.26 7.54
C ARG A 35 -0.93 0.25 7.63
N ASN A 36 -0.44 0.88 8.70
CA ASN A 36 -0.44 2.34 8.83
C ASN A 36 0.40 3.01 7.73
N ALA A 37 1.57 2.46 7.41
CA ALA A 37 2.41 2.97 6.32
C ALA A 37 1.71 2.85 4.95
N ASP A 38 1.03 1.74 4.65
CA ASP A 38 0.26 1.59 3.41
C ASP A 38 -0.87 2.63 3.32
N MET A 39 -1.55 2.91 4.43
CA MET A 39 -2.61 3.93 4.50
C MET A 39 -2.08 5.33 4.18
N GLU A 40 -0.94 5.73 4.77
CA GLU A 40 -0.33 7.04 4.48
C GLU A 40 0.09 7.16 3.00
N LEU A 41 0.65 6.10 2.41
CA LEU A 41 1.00 6.06 1.00
C LEU A 41 -0.25 6.14 0.10
N HIS A 42 -1.33 5.48 0.50
CA HIS A 42 -2.61 5.58 -0.18
C HIS A 42 -3.15 7.02 -0.17
N LEU A 43 -3.16 7.68 1.00
CA LEU A 43 -3.59 9.07 1.13
C LEU A 43 -2.71 10.01 0.31
N ALA A 44 -1.41 9.76 0.22
CA ALA A 44 -0.52 10.53 -0.63
C ALA A 44 -0.92 10.45 -2.11
N LEU A 45 -1.27 9.25 -2.61
CA LEU A 45 -1.78 9.08 -3.98
C LEU A 45 -3.09 9.85 -4.20
N TRP A 46 -4.03 9.76 -3.24
CA TRP A 46 -5.30 10.49 -3.33
C TRP A 46 -5.07 12.01 -3.39
N HIS A 47 -4.22 12.57 -2.53
CA HIS A 47 -3.88 14.00 -2.56
C HIS A 47 -3.18 14.44 -3.85
N LEU A 48 -2.50 13.53 -4.54
CA LEU A 48 -1.89 13.77 -5.85
C LEU A 48 -2.91 13.68 -7.01
N GLY A 49 -4.18 13.37 -6.72
CA GLY A 49 -5.25 13.24 -7.71
C GLY A 49 -5.29 11.89 -8.42
N GLU A 50 -4.54 10.89 -7.94
CA GLU A 50 -4.56 9.55 -8.50
C GLU A 50 -5.88 8.84 -8.18
N ALA A 51 -6.36 8.06 -9.15
CA ALA A 51 -7.50 7.17 -8.90
C ALA A 51 -7.06 6.03 -7.97
N THR A 52 -7.61 6.01 -6.76
CA THR A 52 -7.32 4.99 -5.74
C THR A 52 -8.61 4.31 -5.25
N SER A 53 -8.47 3.10 -4.70
CA SER A 53 -9.58 2.35 -4.08
C SER A 53 -10.16 3.10 -2.88
N LEU A 54 -11.47 3.05 -2.66
CA LEU A 54 -12.06 3.64 -1.45
C LEU A 54 -11.70 2.85 -0.17
N ARG A 55 -11.23 1.61 -0.31
CA ARG A 55 -10.88 0.73 0.82
C ARG A 55 -9.51 0.06 0.59
N PRO A 56 -8.40 0.78 0.82
CA PRO A 56 -7.04 0.27 0.60
C PRO A 56 -6.74 -1.02 1.36
N GLU A 57 -7.38 -1.25 2.50
CA GLU A 57 -7.24 -2.46 3.31
C GLU A 57 -7.72 -3.73 2.59
N PHE A 58 -8.55 -3.62 1.55
CA PHE A 58 -8.99 -4.75 0.72
C PHE A 58 -8.11 -4.97 -0.51
N ASP A 59 -7.27 -4.00 -0.90
CA ASP A 59 -6.36 -4.12 -2.06
C ASP A 59 -5.42 -5.35 -1.91
N HIS A 60 -5.12 -5.73 -0.67
CA HIS A 60 -4.23 -6.85 -0.33
C HIS A 60 -4.97 -8.16 -0.04
N ALA A 61 -6.28 -8.11 0.24
CA ALA A 61 -7.09 -9.28 0.62
C ALA A 61 -7.48 -10.17 -0.57
N GLU A 62 -7.46 -9.62 -1.80
CA GLU A 62 -7.82 -10.38 -3.00
C GLU A 62 -6.66 -11.22 -3.56
N ARG A 63 -5.41 -10.89 -3.23
CA ARG A 63 -4.23 -11.64 -3.71
C ARG A 63 -3.92 -12.92 -2.93
N GLY A 64 -4.44 -13.07 -1.71
CA GLY A 64 -4.24 -14.27 -0.89
C GLY A 64 -5.27 -15.39 -1.10
N ARG A 65 -6.25 -15.21 -1.99
CA ARG A 65 -7.37 -16.15 -2.20
C ARG A 65 -7.34 -16.92 -3.54
N SER A 66 -6.21 -16.90 -4.26
CA SER A 66 -6.06 -17.64 -5.52
C SER A 66 -5.42 -19.03 -5.38
N ASP A 67 -5.09 -19.46 -4.16
CA ASP A 67 -4.52 -20.79 -3.87
C ASP A 67 -5.51 -21.67 -3.07
N GLY A 68 -6.73 -21.82 -3.58
CA GLY A 68 -7.76 -22.74 -3.06
C GLY A 68 -8.03 -23.89 -4.02
#